data_AF-A0A2P5A9T3-F1
#
_entry.id   AF-A0A2P5A9T3-F1
#
_cell.length_a   1.000
_cell.length_b   1.000
_cell.length_c   1.000
_cell.angle_alpha   90.00
_cell.angle_beta   90.00
_cell.angle_gamma   90.00
#
_symmetry.space_group_name_H-M   'P 1'
#
loop_
_entity.id
_entity.type
_entity.pdbx_description
1 polymer ?
#
loop_
_entity_poly.entity_id
_entity_poly.type
_entity_poly.pdbx_seq_one_letter_code
_entity_poly.pdbx_strand_id
1 'polypeptide(L)'
;MCFDQLGCIDLGGLIRDHNGQVKVAFSQKLMDTFKPIFVELLAIREGLRIAKENCLVIHITESDCSSAASMVNSSGGWSPTNPIANDIVSLLRELGG
;
A
#
# COMPACT_ATOMS: atom_id res chain seq x y z
N MET A 1 25.56 21.93 13.43
CA MET A 1 24.19 21.49 13.13
C MET A 1 24.26 19.98 12.95
N CYS A 2 23.74 19.21 13.92
CA CYS A 2 23.70 17.75 13.81
C CYS A 2 22.62 17.37 12.80
N PHE A 3 23.01 16.77 11.68
CA PHE A 3 22.09 15.96 10.89
C PHE A 3 21.99 14.63 11.61
N ASP A 4 20.98 14.47 12.46
CA ASP A 4 20.52 13.12 12.79
C ASP A 4 20.18 12.44 11.45
N GLN A 5 20.76 11.26 11.20
CA GLN A 5 20.53 10.46 10.00
C GLN A 5 19.05 10.06 9.93
N LEU A 6 18.20 10.96 9.43
CA LEU A 6 16.87 10.57 9.00
C LEU A 6 17.04 9.60 7.83
N GLY A 7 16.56 8.37 8.01
CA GLY A 7 16.39 7.43 6.92
C GLY A 7 15.54 8.05 5.81
N CYS A 8 15.84 7.66 4.59
CA CYS A 8 15.05 8.02 3.43
C CYS A 8 14.45 6.75 2.88
N ILE A 9 13.13 6.72 2.74
CA ILE A 9 12.43 5.59 2.15
C ILE A 9 11.51 6.10 1.06
N ASP A 10 11.53 5.42 -0.08
CA ASP A 10 10.62 5.68 -1.18
C ASP A 10 9.56 4.58 -1.22
N LEU A 11 8.31 4.98 -1.45
CA LEU A 11 7.21 4.09 -1.79
C LEU A 11 6.69 4.44 -3.17
N GLY A 12 6.18 3.45 -3.90
CA GLY A 12 5.65 3.65 -5.23
C GLY A 12 4.83 2.47 -5.69
N GLY A 13 4.11 2.68 -6.78
CA GLY A 13 3.24 1.66 -7.34
C GLY A 13 2.68 2.04 -8.69
N LEU A 14 2.09 1.03 -9.33
CA LEU A 14 1.45 1.13 -10.64
C LEU A 14 0.06 0.54 -10.55
N ILE A 15 -0.92 1.22 -11.14
CA ILE A 15 -2.25 0.66 -11.39
C ILE A 15 -2.35 0.40 -12.88
N ARG A 16 -2.63 -0.85 -13.24
CA ARG A 16 -2.71 -1.32 -14.63
C ARG A 16 -4.13 -1.82 -14.92
N ASP A 17 -4.59 -1.64 -16.15
CA ASP A 17 -5.78 -2.35 -16.63
C ASP A 17 -5.47 -3.81 -16.99
N HIS A 18 -6.51 -4.56 -17.39
CA HIS A 18 -6.39 -5.97 -17.79
C HIS A 18 -5.51 -6.19 -19.03
N ASN A 19 -5.22 -5.14 -19.83
CA ASN A 19 -4.29 -5.22 -20.96
C ASN A 19 -2.86 -4.88 -20.53
N GLY A 20 -2.61 -4.67 -19.24
CA GLY A 20 -1.33 -4.26 -18.69
C GLY A 20 -1.00 -2.78 -18.92
N GLN A 21 -1.94 -1.97 -19.43
CA GLN A 21 -1.70 -0.54 -19.64
C GLN A 21 -1.72 0.19 -18.30
N VAL A 22 -0.68 0.96 -18.02
CA VAL A 22 -0.58 1.79 -16.82
C VAL A 22 -1.61 2.92 -16.90
N LYS A 23 -2.53 2.95 -15.94
CA LYS A 23 -3.49 4.05 -15.76
C LYS A 23 -2.98 5.09 -14.77
N VAL A 24 -2.24 4.64 -13.76
CA VAL A 24 -1.66 5.50 -12.73
C VAL A 24 -0.29 4.96 -12.36
N ALA A 25 0.66 5.87 -12.17
CA ALA A 25 1.95 5.61 -11.55
C ALA A 25 2.19 6.65 -10.45
N PHE A 26 2.72 6.22 -9.32
CA PHE A 26 3.06 7.12 -8.23
C PHE A 26 4.38 6.73 -7.58
N SER A 27 5.03 7.74 -7.00
CA SER A 27 6.22 7.61 -6.19
C SER A 27 6.18 8.71 -5.14
N GLN A 28 6.42 8.36 -3.88
CA GLN A 28 6.46 9.29 -2.78
C GLN A 28 7.67 9.00 -1.90
N LYS A 29 8.39 10.06 -1.56
CA LYS A 29 9.51 10.02 -0.64
C LYS A 29 9.03 10.30 0.78
N LEU A 30 9.35 9.42 1.72
CA LEU A 30 9.13 9.60 3.14
C LEU A 30 10.47 9.81 3.83
N MET A 31 10.57 10.92 4.57
CA MET A 31 11.73 11.23 5.40
C MET A 31 11.49 10.65 6.80
N ASP A 32 11.69 9.35 6.94
CA ASP A 32 11.49 8.61 8.18
C ASP A 32 12.31 7.31 8.21
N THR A 33 12.39 6.68 9.38
CA THR A 33 13.08 5.42 9.67
C THR A 33 12.09 4.26 9.87
N PHE A 34 11.07 4.18 9.02
CA PHE A 34 10.12 3.07 9.07
C PHE A 34 10.81 1.72 8.80
N LYS A 35 10.32 0.67 9.45
CA LYS A 35 10.69 -0.70 9.06
C LYS A 35 10.19 -0.96 7.63
N PRO A 36 10.93 -1.70 6.79
CA PRO A 36 10.54 -1.99 5.41
C PRO A 36 9.11 -2.50 5.27
N ILE A 37 8.66 -3.37 6.18
CA ILE A 37 7.29 -3.90 6.17
C ILE A 37 6.19 -2.82 6.26
N PHE A 38 6.42 -1.72 6.98
CA PHE A 38 5.44 -0.64 7.05
C PHE A 38 5.39 0.16 5.76
N VAL A 39 6.52 0.28 5.07
CA VAL A 39 6.63 0.97 3.78
C VAL A 39 5.83 0.21 2.73
N GLU A 40 5.95 -1.11 2.70
CA GLU A 40 5.17 -1.98 1.81
C GLU A 40 3.67 -1.85 2.06
N LEU A 41 3.24 -1.87 3.33
CA LEU A 41 1.83 -1.66 3.68
C LEU A 41 1.35 -0.24 3.30
N LEU A 42 2.19 0.78 3.51
CA LEU A 42 1.87 2.15 3.11
C LEU A 42 1.78 2.30 1.59
N ALA A 43 2.65 1.64 0.82
CA ALA A 43 2.60 1.63 -0.64
C ALA A 43 1.29 1.02 -1.14
N ILE A 44 0.87 -0.13 -0.58
CA ILE A 44 -0.40 -0.77 -0.91
C ILE A 44 -1.58 0.16 -0.59
N ARG A 45 -1.61 0.70 0.64
CA ARG A 45 -2.66 1.60 1.10
C ARG A 45 -2.78 2.84 0.21
N GLU A 46 -1.65 3.45 -0.14
CA GLU A 46 -1.61 4.65 -0.96
C GLU A 46 -2.06 4.37 -2.40
N GLY A 47 -1.64 3.25 -2.98
CA GLY A 47 -2.13 2.79 -4.28
C GLY A 47 -3.65 2.63 -4.31
N LEU A 48 -4.24 2.03 -3.27
CA LEU A 48 -5.70 1.89 -3.15
C LEU A 48 -6.39 3.23 -2.93
N ARG A 49 -5.84 4.13 -2.11
CA ARG A 49 -6.37 5.48 -1.93
C ARG A 49 -6.42 6.22 -3.27
N ILE A 50 -5.35 6.17 -4.05
CA ILE A 50 -5.29 6.81 -5.37
C ILE A 50 -6.28 6.14 -6.34
N ALA A 51 -6.41 4.81 -6.31
CA ALA A 51 -7.42 4.10 -7.09
C ALA A 51 -8.84 4.62 -6.79
N LYS A 52 -9.18 4.77 -5.51
CA LYS A 52 -10.46 5.31 -5.05
C LYS A 52 -10.71 6.73 -5.55
N GLU A 53 -9.71 7.60 -5.46
CA GLU A 53 -9.80 8.99 -5.94
C GLU A 53 -9.99 9.09 -7.45
N ASN A 54 -9.50 8.09 -8.20
CA ASN A 54 -9.67 7.99 -9.64
C ASN A 54 -10.89 7.14 -10.05
N CYS A 55 -11.75 6.75 -9.11
CA CYS A 55 -12.91 5.90 -9.33
C CYS A 55 -12.57 4.56 -10.05
N LEU A 56 -11.40 3.98 -9.75
CA LEU A 56 -10.94 2.73 -10.33
C LEU A 56 -11.37 1.54 -9.47
N VAL A 57 -11.84 0.47 -10.13
CA VAL A 57 -12.11 -0.83 -9.49
C VAL A 57 -10.83 -1.64 -9.47
N ILE A 58 -10.46 -2.19 -8.31
CA ILE A 58 -9.23 -2.96 -8.13
C ILE A 58 -9.59 -4.44 -7.96
N HIS A 59 -9.16 -5.26 -8.90
CA HIS A 59 -9.37 -6.72 -8.86
C HIS A 59 -8.24 -7.46 -8.16
N ILE A 60 -7.00 -7.01 -8.36
CA ILE A 60 -5.80 -7.68 -7.85
C ILE A 60 -4.85 -6.61 -7.34
N THR A 61 -4.33 -6.82 -6.13
CA THR A 61 -3.25 -6.04 -5.54
C THR A 61 -2.04 -6.94 -5.41
N GLU A 62 -0.92 -6.55 -6.02
CA GLU A 62 0.33 -7.32 -6.04
C GLU A 62 1.38 -6.61 -5.17
N SER A 63 2.14 -7.38 -4.39
CA SER A 63 3.35 -6.94 -3.69
C SER A 63 4.33 -8.11 -3.67
N ASP A 64 5.61 -7.83 -3.87
CA ASP A 64 6.70 -8.81 -3.75
C ASP A 64 7.04 -9.13 -2.28
N CYS A 65 6.52 -8.33 -1.34
CA CYS A 65 6.66 -8.57 0.09
C CYS A 65 5.63 -9.60 0.59
N SER A 66 6.03 -10.86 0.66
CA SER A 66 5.20 -11.95 1.17
C SER A 66 4.65 -11.71 2.59
N SER A 67 5.41 -11.01 3.43
CA SER A 67 4.96 -10.60 4.77
C SER A 67 3.83 -9.58 4.71
N ALA A 68 3.92 -8.57 3.84
CA ALA A 68 2.86 -7.56 3.68
C ALA A 68 1.58 -8.22 3.14
N ALA A 69 1.71 -9.05 2.10
CA ALA A 69 0.61 -9.81 1.55
C ALA A 69 -0.05 -10.72 2.60
N SER A 70 0.76 -11.45 3.39
CA SER A 70 0.25 -12.30 4.47
C SER A 70 -0.48 -11.49 5.54
N MET A 71 0.01 -10.30 5.92
CA MET A 71 -0.64 -9.44 6.91
C MET A 71 -2.00 -8.95 6.43
N VAL A 72 -2.11 -8.48 5.18
CA VAL A 72 -3.38 -8.05 4.59
C VAL A 72 -4.35 -9.24 4.51
N ASN A 73 -3.91 -10.38 3.99
CA ASN A 73 -4.77 -11.56 3.84
C ASN A 73 -5.23 -12.15 5.19
N SER A 74 -4.39 -12.05 6.23
CA SER A 74 -4.72 -12.60 7.56
C SER A 74 -5.54 -11.63 8.43
N SER A 75 -5.61 -10.35 8.06
CA SER A 75 -6.36 -9.33 8.82
C SER A 75 -7.88 -9.46 8.70
N GLY A 76 -8.38 -10.37 7.86
CA GLY A 76 -9.81 -10.71 7.76
C GLY A 76 -10.44 -11.29 9.04
N GLY A 77 -9.63 -11.70 10.03
CA GLY A 77 -10.08 -12.23 11.32
C GLY A 77 -9.78 -11.32 12.50
N TRP A 78 -10.46 -10.16 12.60
CA TRP A 78 -10.63 -9.31 13.80
C TRP A 78 -9.44 -9.18 14.77
N SER A 79 -8.19 -9.21 14.28
CA SER A 79 -7.02 -8.96 15.12
C SER A 79 -6.71 -7.46 15.05
N PRO A 80 -6.81 -6.71 16.17
CA PRO A 80 -6.61 -5.27 16.19
C PRO A 80 -5.13 -4.87 16.08
N THR A 81 -4.26 -5.76 15.63
CA THR A 81 -2.81 -5.62 15.82
C THR A 81 -2.12 -4.76 14.76
N ASN A 82 -2.76 -4.44 13.63
CA ASN A 82 -2.19 -3.50 12.66
C ASN A 82 -3.26 -2.59 12.00
N PRO A 83 -3.31 -1.29 12.37
CA PRO A 83 -4.29 -0.36 11.82
C PRO A 83 -4.13 -0.11 10.31
N ILE A 84 -2.90 -0.20 9.76
CA ILE A 84 -2.64 0.00 8.33
C ILE A 84 -3.24 -1.17 7.53
N ALA A 85 -3.06 -2.41 8.00
CA ALA A 85 -3.62 -3.58 7.34
C ALA A 85 -5.17 -3.55 7.33
N ASN A 86 -5.78 -3.11 8.44
CA ASN A 86 -7.23 -2.96 8.52
C ASN A 86 -7.77 -1.88 7.57
N ASP A 87 -7.04 -0.77 7.41
CA ASP A 87 -7.40 0.28 6.45
C ASP A 87 -7.30 -0.24 5.00
N ILE A 88 -6.25 -0.99 4.67
CA ILE A 88 -6.11 -1.68 3.38
C ILE A 88 -7.31 -2.59 3.09
N VAL A 89 -7.69 -3.45 4.03
CA VAL A 89 -8.84 -4.35 3.84
C VAL A 89 -10.15 -3.57 3.65
N SER A 90 -10.30 -2.45 4.36
CA SER A 90 -11.48 -1.58 4.21
C SER A 90 -11.52 -0.94 2.82
N LEU A 91 -10.40 -0.39 2.35
CA LEU A 91 -10.27 0.15 0.99
C LEU A 91 -10.51 -0.90 -0.09
N LEU A 92 -9.99 -2.12 0.08
CA LEU A 92 -10.22 -3.21 -0.87
C LEU A 92 -11.72 -3.52 -1.01
N ARG A 93 -12.45 -3.62 0.09
CA ARG A 93 -13.91 -3.87 0.08
C ARG A 93 -14.68 -2.74 -0.61
N GLU A 94 -14.24 -1.50 -0.47
CA GLU A 94 -14.88 -0.35 -1.13
C GLU A 94 -14.61 -0.32 -2.64
N LEU A 95 -13.46 -0.83 -3.09
CA LEU A 95 -13.00 -0.79 -4.49
C LEU A 95 -13.38 -2.02 -5.31
N GLY A 96 -14.17 -2.94 -4.75
CA GLY A 96 -14.68 -4.13 -5.44
C GLY A 96 -13.95 -5.44 -5.09
N GLY A 97 -13.31 -5.51 -3.93
CA GLY A 97 -12.78 -6.74 -3.33
C GLY A 97 -13.85 -7.64 -2.72
#